data_AF-A0A316TY86-F1
#
_entry.id   AF-A0A316TY86-F1
#
_cell.length_a   1.000
_cell.length_b   1.000
_cell.length_c   1.000
_cell.angle_alpha   90.00
_cell.angle_beta   90.00
_cell.angle_gamma   90.00
#
_symmetry.space_group_name_H-M   'P 1'
#
loop_
_entity.id
_entity.type
_entity.pdbx_description
1 polymer ?
#
loop_
_entity_poly.entity_id
_entity_poly.type
_entity_poly.pdbx_seq_one_letter_code
_entity_poly.pdbx_strand_id
1 'polypeptide(L)'
;FFTRNVNFAISYCVANGDTAPFMGHNAWLRWSAVQEVAAADPDDGIKKIWAEWTVSEDFEMSMRLLIAGYITRWATYSKNGYLEGVSLTCQDELNRWQKYAFGVSELLFHPLHQWVYKGPITPLWRRYIWAKQIPLHAKMGCFSYIFSYYAIASAFPLTIALTLAQAWAAPVLDQAFLEPFQVWVAVVVIFCGLGNFGYMAAKFRARTQSFQPILKDHIKWAFFMITFFGGISYHVMTALFAHLVCYNMTWGSTLKDLEDSNFFKEIPAILKHNWQLLILCFTVLAGTGVIFSDLLPIAWQGHGGWFVWWTPVLLSGGHILYHFVLNPQLLRFSF
;
A
#
# COMPACT_ATOMS: atom_id res chain seq x y z
N PHE A 1 9.75 2.82 -12.75
CA PHE A 1 9.56 1.36 -12.91
C PHE A 1 8.21 0.91 -12.37
N PHE A 2 7.90 1.19 -11.09
CA PHE A 2 6.67 0.78 -10.41
C PHE A 2 5.37 1.16 -11.15
N THR A 3 5.11 2.44 -11.43
CA THR A 3 3.87 2.89 -12.11
C THR A 3 3.66 2.23 -13.48
N ARG A 4 4.74 2.05 -14.26
CA ARG A 4 4.68 1.32 -15.55
C ARG A 4 4.24 -0.13 -15.36
N ASN A 5 4.62 -0.76 -14.24
CA ASN A 5 4.18 -2.11 -13.93
C ASN A 5 2.71 -2.15 -13.53
N VAL A 6 2.27 -1.22 -12.68
CA VAL A 6 0.86 -1.09 -12.29
C VAL A 6 -0.02 -0.88 -13.53
N ASN A 7 0.34 0.05 -14.43
CA ASN A 7 -0.41 0.29 -15.67
C ASN A 7 -0.48 -0.94 -16.58
N PHE A 8 0.61 -1.72 -16.68
CA PHE A 8 0.59 -2.95 -17.47
C PHE A 8 -0.30 -4.01 -16.81
N ALA A 9 -0.24 -4.18 -15.49
CA ALA A 9 -1.10 -5.10 -14.76
C ALA A 9 -2.59 -4.75 -14.93
N ILE A 10 -2.94 -3.46 -14.82
CA ILE A 10 -4.30 -2.97 -15.10
C ILE A 10 -4.70 -3.29 -16.54
N SER A 11 -3.85 -2.97 -17.50
CA SER A 11 -4.11 -3.25 -18.92
C SER A 11 -4.34 -4.74 -19.16
N TYR A 12 -3.56 -5.60 -18.49
CA TYR A 12 -3.71 -7.05 -18.57
C TYR A 12 -5.04 -7.51 -17.96
N CYS A 13 -5.39 -7.09 -16.74
CA CYS A 13 -6.65 -7.48 -16.10
C CYS A 13 -7.87 -7.00 -16.90
N VAL A 14 -7.89 -5.74 -17.32
CA VAL A 14 -9.00 -5.16 -18.09
C VAL A 14 -9.14 -5.83 -19.46
N ALA A 15 -8.04 -6.16 -20.13
CA ALA A 15 -8.07 -6.92 -21.39
C ALA A 15 -8.64 -8.34 -21.21
N ASN A 16 -8.59 -8.89 -19.99
CA ASN A 16 -9.20 -10.18 -19.63
C ASN A 16 -10.62 -10.03 -19.06
N GLY A 17 -11.26 -8.87 -19.22
CA GLY A 17 -12.67 -8.65 -18.87
C GLY A 17 -12.91 -8.07 -17.48
N ASP A 18 -11.88 -7.65 -16.76
CA ASP A 18 -12.03 -6.91 -15.51
C ASP A 18 -12.49 -5.46 -15.75
N THR A 19 -13.05 -4.82 -14.72
CA THR A 19 -13.48 -3.42 -14.79
C THR A 19 -12.29 -2.48 -14.76
N ALA A 20 -12.29 -1.45 -15.61
CA ALA A 20 -11.24 -0.45 -15.60
C ALA A 20 -11.34 0.44 -14.33
N PRO A 21 -10.23 0.62 -13.58
CA PRO A 21 -10.23 1.54 -12.45
C PRO A 21 -10.28 2.99 -12.95
N PHE A 22 -10.85 3.87 -12.14
CA PHE A 22 -10.78 5.31 -12.34
C PHE A 22 -9.82 5.89 -11.31
N MET A 23 -8.79 6.61 -11.78
CA MET A 23 -7.66 7.09 -10.96
C MET A 23 -7.61 8.63 -10.86
N GLY A 24 -8.74 9.30 -11.07
CA GLY A 24 -8.88 10.75 -10.86
C GLY A 24 -8.27 11.66 -11.93
N HIS A 25 -7.36 11.15 -12.77
CA HIS A 25 -6.70 11.91 -13.83
C HIS A 25 -6.65 11.14 -15.16
N ASN A 26 -6.38 11.85 -16.27
CA ASN A 26 -6.33 11.29 -17.63
C ASN A 26 -7.56 10.45 -18.03
N ALA A 27 -8.74 10.94 -17.68
CA ALA A 27 -10.00 10.27 -17.94
C ALA A 27 -10.98 11.15 -18.71
N TRP A 28 -11.83 10.51 -19.50
CA TRP A 28 -13.01 11.14 -20.12
C TRP A 28 -14.25 10.57 -19.47
N LEU A 29 -15.07 11.47 -18.92
CA LEU A 29 -16.34 11.12 -18.30
C LEU A 29 -17.49 11.63 -19.17
N ARG A 30 -18.54 10.82 -19.31
CA ARG A 30 -19.76 11.24 -19.99
C ARG A 30 -20.51 12.22 -19.09
N TRP A 31 -20.71 13.44 -19.56
CA TRP A 31 -21.35 14.52 -18.79
C TRP A 31 -22.72 14.12 -18.21
N SER A 32 -23.59 13.51 -19.00
CA SER A 32 -24.90 13.06 -18.52
C SER A 32 -24.80 11.98 -17.42
N ALA A 33 -23.79 11.11 -17.49
CA ALA A 33 -23.61 10.03 -16.52
C ALA A 33 -23.18 10.57 -15.15
N VAL A 34 -22.25 11.54 -15.13
CA VAL A 34 -21.79 12.15 -13.87
C VAL A 34 -22.88 12.98 -13.20
N GLN A 35 -23.78 13.60 -13.98
CA GLN A 35 -24.95 14.32 -13.45
C GLN A 35 -26.01 13.37 -12.85
N GLU A 36 -26.20 12.20 -13.48
CA GLU A 36 -27.12 11.17 -13.00
C GLU A 36 -26.69 10.64 -11.64
N VAL A 37 -25.40 10.30 -11.50
CA VAL A 37 -24.85 9.67 -10.28
C VAL A 37 -24.35 10.66 -9.22
N ALA A 38 -24.57 11.95 -9.43
CA ALA A 38 -24.28 12.97 -8.42
C ALA A 38 -25.04 12.65 -7.12
N ALA A 39 -24.39 12.85 -5.98
CA ALA A 39 -24.91 12.48 -4.66
C ALA A 39 -25.02 13.70 -3.76
N ALA A 40 -25.98 13.68 -2.84
CA ALA A 40 -26.08 14.71 -1.81
C ALA A 40 -24.89 14.60 -0.86
N ASP A 41 -24.23 15.73 -0.62
CA ASP A 41 -23.18 15.83 0.37
C ASP A 41 -23.74 15.52 1.77
N PRO A 42 -23.10 14.63 2.55
CA PRO A 42 -23.51 14.36 3.92
C PRO A 42 -23.53 15.59 4.83
N ASP A 43 -22.71 16.61 4.55
CA ASP A 43 -22.53 17.77 5.42
C ASP A 43 -23.51 18.91 5.12
N ASP A 44 -23.77 19.20 3.83
CA ASP A 44 -24.64 20.31 3.41
C ASP A 44 -25.93 19.88 2.66
N GLY A 45 -26.05 18.61 2.29
CA GLY A 45 -27.19 18.05 1.55
C GLY A 45 -27.26 18.45 0.08
N ILE A 46 -26.31 19.23 -0.43
CA ILE A 46 -26.29 19.71 -1.81
C ILE A 46 -25.82 18.58 -2.74
N LYS A 47 -26.50 18.44 -3.89
CA LYS A 47 -26.13 17.43 -4.88
C LYS A 47 -24.81 17.82 -5.57
N LYS A 48 -23.73 17.09 -5.27
CA LYS A 48 -22.39 17.29 -5.84
C LYS A 48 -22.00 16.14 -6.75
N ILE A 49 -21.26 16.46 -7.82
CA ILE A 49 -20.70 15.46 -8.73
C ILE A 49 -19.56 14.73 -8.02
N TRP A 50 -18.54 15.48 -7.59
CA TRP A 50 -17.39 14.96 -6.87
C TRP A 50 -17.70 14.78 -5.38
N ALA A 51 -17.14 13.73 -4.79
CA ALA A 51 -17.29 13.42 -3.38
C ALA A 51 -16.31 14.27 -2.54
N GLU A 52 -16.71 15.48 -2.18
CA GLU A 52 -15.84 16.37 -1.37
C GLU A 52 -15.69 15.90 0.09
N TRP A 53 -16.52 14.94 0.52
CA TRP A 53 -16.54 14.34 1.85
C TRP A 53 -15.62 13.12 2.02
N THR A 54 -14.87 12.71 0.99
CA THR A 54 -13.90 11.62 1.07
C THR A 54 -12.63 11.94 0.30
N VAL A 55 -11.53 11.35 0.76
CA VAL A 55 -10.20 11.46 0.15
C VAL A 55 -10.09 10.68 -1.16
N SER A 56 -10.99 9.73 -1.41
CA SER A 56 -11.03 8.87 -2.61
C SER A 56 -12.22 9.20 -3.51
N GLU A 57 -12.31 10.48 -3.92
CA GLU A 57 -13.43 11.02 -4.69
C GLU A 57 -13.58 10.37 -6.07
N ASP A 58 -12.45 10.00 -6.68
CA ASP A 58 -12.37 9.32 -7.96
C ASP A 58 -12.87 7.87 -7.88
N PHE A 59 -12.45 7.15 -6.84
CA PHE A 59 -12.86 5.79 -6.61
C PHE A 59 -14.34 5.71 -6.23
N GLU A 60 -14.83 6.65 -5.40
CA GLU A 60 -16.26 6.79 -5.14
C GLU A 60 -17.06 7.05 -6.42
N MET A 61 -16.63 7.98 -7.27
CA MET A 61 -17.26 8.25 -8.57
C MET A 61 -17.36 6.97 -9.43
N SER A 62 -16.28 6.19 -9.49
CA SER A 62 -16.26 4.90 -10.19
C SER A 62 -17.31 3.94 -9.64
N MET A 63 -17.38 3.79 -8.31
CA MET A 63 -18.37 2.93 -7.66
C MET A 63 -19.79 3.37 -7.98
N ARG A 64 -20.10 4.68 -7.91
CA ARG A 64 -21.43 5.19 -8.23
C ARG A 64 -21.81 4.94 -9.69
N LEU A 65 -20.89 5.14 -10.63
CA LEU A 65 -21.10 4.84 -12.05
C LEU A 65 -21.37 3.35 -12.30
N LEU A 66 -20.56 2.47 -11.70
CA LEU A 66 -20.74 1.02 -11.81
C LEU A 66 -22.06 0.55 -11.16
N ILE A 67 -22.46 1.16 -10.03
CA ILE A 67 -23.77 0.94 -9.40
C ILE A 67 -24.91 1.47 -10.29
N ALA A 68 -24.72 2.52 -11.09
CA ALA A 68 -25.74 2.96 -12.04
C ALA A 68 -25.79 2.08 -13.32
N GLY A 69 -24.88 1.13 -13.48
CA GLY A 69 -24.82 0.25 -14.66
C GLY A 69 -24.01 0.81 -15.83
N TYR A 70 -23.25 1.89 -15.61
CA TYR A 70 -22.28 2.36 -16.57
C TYR A 70 -21.05 1.45 -16.62
N ILE A 71 -20.35 1.48 -17.75
CA ILE A 71 -19.10 0.74 -17.96
C ILE A 71 -17.90 1.69 -17.95
N THR A 72 -16.78 1.21 -17.43
CA THR A 72 -15.49 1.88 -17.50
C THR A 72 -14.61 1.21 -18.55
N ARG A 73 -13.73 1.98 -19.21
CA ARG A 73 -12.82 1.46 -20.24
C ARG A 73 -11.42 2.00 -20.02
N TRP A 74 -10.43 1.13 -20.20
CA TRP A 74 -9.02 1.48 -20.11
C TRP A 74 -8.42 1.64 -21.51
N ALA A 75 -7.83 2.80 -21.79
CA ALA A 75 -7.24 3.10 -23.09
C ALA A 75 -5.72 3.32 -22.96
N THR A 76 -4.93 2.61 -23.77
CA THR A 76 -3.45 2.64 -23.70
C THR A 76 -2.81 3.47 -24.84
N TYR A 77 -3.59 4.33 -25.50
CA TYR A 77 -3.15 5.08 -26.69
C TYR A 77 -1.97 6.04 -26.40
N SER A 78 -1.89 6.57 -25.17
CA SER A 78 -0.86 7.51 -24.74
C SER A 78 0.51 6.87 -24.49
N LYS A 79 0.61 5.52 -24.55
CA LYS A 79 1.86 4.77 -24.35
C LYS A 79 2.63 5.14 -23.07
N ASN A 80 1.91 5.36 -21.97
CA ASN A 80 2.45 5.87 -20.69
C ASN A 80 3.03 7.29 -20.76
N GLY A 81 2.56 8.13 -21.69
CA GLY A 81 3.01 9.51 -21.82
C GLY A 81 2.49 10.45 -20.73
N TYR A 82 1.40 10.08 -20.04
CA TYR A 82 0.92 10.83 -18.90
C TYR A 82 1.65 10.43 -17.62
N LEU A 83 2.23 11.43 -16.93
CA LEU A 83 3.04 11.26 -15.72
C LEU A 83 2.45 11.95 -14.48
N GLU A 84 1.22 12.46 -14.60
CA GLU A 84 0.41 12.92 -13.46
C GLU A 84 0.17 11.70 -12.57
N GLY A 85 0.71 11.69 -11.35
CA GLY A 85 0.76 10.49 -10.50
C GLY A 85 2.10 9.74 -10.49
N VAL A 86 3.21 10.38 -10.88
CA VAL A 86 4.56 9.89 -10.54
C VAL A 86 5.13 10.78 -9.43
N SER A 87 5.44 10.17 -8.29
CA SER A 87 6.06 10.87 -7.16
C SER A 87 7.53 11.17 -7.45
N LEU A 88 7.96 12.39 -7.10
CA LEU A 88 9.35 12.82 -7.31
C LEU A 88 10.25 12.45 -6.13
N THR A 89 9.68 12.36 -4.93
CA THR A 89 10.41 11.97 -3.71
C THR A 89 9.83 10.71 -3.08
N CYS A 90 10.64 10.01 -2.28
CA CYS A 90 10.18 8.85 -1.51
C CYS A 90 9.14 9.23 -0.45
N GLN A 91 9.18 10.47 0.06
CA GLN A 91 8.21 10.99 1.02
C GLN A 91 6.85 11.27 0.35
N ASP A 92 6.84 11.85 -0.85
CA ASP A 92 5.60 12.03 -1.61
C ASP A 92 4.93 10.69 -1.90
N GLU A 93 5.73 9.67 -2.23
CA GLU A 93 5.23 8.32 -2.42
C GLU A 93 4.62 7.76 -1.13
N LEU A 94 5.27 7.91 0.04
CA LEU A 94 4.67 7.52 1.33
C LEU A 94 3.34 8.23 1.58
N ASN A 95 3.32 9.54 1.43
CA ASN A 95 2.12 10.36 1.63
C ASN A 95 0.97 9.87 0.74
N ARG A 96 1.28 9.48 -0.50
CA ARG A 96 0.31 8.93 -1.44
C ARG A 96 -0.23 7.58 -0.99
N TRP A 97 0.61 6.67 -0.51
CA TRP A 97 0.15 5.39 0.03
C TRP A 97 -0.69 5.56 1.29
N GLN A 98 -0.36 6.53 2.14
CA GLN A 98 -1.21 6.90 3.29
C GLN A 98 -2.56 7.46 2.84
N LYS A 99 -2.56 8.36 1.84
CA LYS A 99 -3.79 8.92 1.26
C LYS A 99 -4.69 7.81 0.72
N TYR A 100 -4.14 6.87 -0.05
CA TYR A 100 -4.87 5.74 -0.60
C TYR A 100 -5.41 4.81 0.50
N ALA A 101 -4.58 4.48 1.49
CA ALA A 101 -5.00 3.63 2.61
C ALA A 101 -6.15 4.27 3.40
N PHE A 102 -6.04 5.55 3.73
CA PHE A 102 -7.09 6.28 4.43
C PHE A 102 -8.39 6.29 3.62
N GLY A 103 -8.32 6.64 2.33
CA GLY A 103 -9.49 6.70 1.47
C GLY A 103 -10.18 5.35 1.25
N VAL A 104 -9.44 4.23 1.13
CA VAL A 104 -10.09 2.91 1.12
C VAL A 104 -10.79 2.61 2.44
N SER A 105 -10.24 3.04 3.58
CA SER A 105 -10.87 2.87 4.89
C SER A 105 -12.20 3.63 4.99
N GLU A 106 -12.24 4.89 4.53
CA GLU A 106 -13.45 5.72 4.47
C GLU A 106 -14.55 5.10 3.60
N LEU A 107 -14.18 4.50 2.48
CA LEU A 107 -15.14 3.91 1.57
C LEU A 107 -15.77 2.65 2.14
N LEU A 108 -15.02 1.85 2.91
CA LEU A 108 -15.53 0.60 3.46
C LEU A 108 -16.24 0.77 4.78
N PHE A 109 -15.62 1.51 5.70
CA PHE A 109 -16.04 1.54 7.09
C PHE A 109 -16.53 2.91 7.52
N HIS A 110 -17.50 2.93 8.44
CA HIS A 110 -17.70 4.11 9.25
C HIS A 110 -16.58 4.21 10.30
N PRO A 111 -16.32 5.39 10.87
CA PRO A 111 -15.47 5.50 12.05
C PRO A 111 -16.00 4.67 13.22
N LEU A 112 -15.11 4.20 14.11
CA LEU A 112 -15.43 3.23 15.17
C LEU A 112 -16.56 3.69 16.08
N HIS A 113 -16.59 4.98 16.43
CA HIS A 113 -17.65 5.54 17.29
C HIS A 113 -19.05 5.43 16.65
N GLN A 114 -19.14 5.34 15.32
CA GLN A 114 -20.40 5.25 14.59
C GLN A 114 -20.91 3.81 14.47
N TRP A 115 -20.09 2.80 14.79
CA TRP A 115 -20.44 1.40 14.56
C TRP A 115 -21.66 0.95 15.36
N VAL A 116 -21.85 1.51 16.57
CA VAL A 116 -22.95 1.15 17.46
C VAL A 116 -24.32 1.47 16.86
N TYR A 117 -24.44 2.56 16.07
CA TYR A 117 -25.73 3.04 15.55
C TYR A 117 -25.85 3.02 14.02
N LYS A 118 -24.74 3.01 13.26
CA LYS A 118 -24.75 2.86 11.79
C LYS A 118 -24.26 1.49 11.29
N GLY A 119 -23.67 0.68 12.18
CA GLY A 119 -22.91 -0.51 11.80
C GLY A 119 -21.54 -0.17 11.20
N PRO A 120 -20.68 -1.19 10.99
CA PRO A 120 -19.30 -0.95 10.56
C PRO A 120 -19.18 -0.54 9.09
N ILE A 121 -20.06 -1.02 8.20
CA ILE A 121 -19.90 -0.90 6.74
C ILE A 121 -20.72 0.26 6.18
N THR A 122 -20.12 1.05 5.29
CA THR A 122 -20.79 2.18 4.63
C THR A 122 -21.93 1.74 3.69
N PRO A 123 -22.97 2.59 3.49
CA PRO A 123 -24.02 2.33 2.51
C PRO A 123 -23.51 2.23 1.06
N LEU A 124 -22.44 2.97 0.71
CA LEU A 124 -21.84 2.91 -0.63
C LEU A 124 -21.23 1.53 -0.89
N TRP A 125 -20.38 1.04 0.02
CA TRP A 125 -19.76 -0.28 -0.11
C TRP A 125 -20.80 -1.39 -0.16
N ARG A 126 -21.82 -1.33 0.70
CA ARG A 126 -22.94 -2.28 0.68
C ARG A 126 -23.64 -2.29 -0.68
N ARG A 127 -23.98 -1.12 -1.23
CA ARG A 127 -24.63 -1.03 -2.56
C ARG A 127 -23.74 -1.60 -3.66
N TYR A 128 -22.44 -1.33 -3.63
CA TYR A 128 -21.49 -1.86 -4.61
C TYR A 128 -21.43 -3.40 -4.60
N ILE A 129 -21.32 -4.01 -3.42
CA ILE A 129 -21.25 -5.47 -3.29
C ILE A 129 -22.55 -6.16 -3.75
N TRP A 130 -23.70 -5.55 -3.46
CA TRP A 130 -25.00 -6.13 -3.82
C TRP A 130 -25.53 -5.69 -5.20
N ALA A 131 -24.83 -4.81 -5.92
CA ALA A 131 -25.19 -4.40 -7.27
C ALA A 131 -25.13 -5.59 -8.25
N LYS A 132 -26.23 -5.86 -8.97
CA LYS A 132 -26.35 -7.02 -9.89
C LYS A 132 -25.57 -6.84 -11.19
N GLN A 133 -25.45 -5.60 -11.62
CA GLN A 133 -24.78 -5.14 -12.84
C GLN A 133 -23.25 -5.20 -12.74
N ILE A 134 -22.69 -5.30 -11.53
CA ILE A 134 -21.26 -5.44 -11.30
C ILE A 134 -20.94 -6.93 -11.21
N PRO A 135 -20.09 -7.47 -12.10
CA PRO A 135 -19.79 -8.90 -12.11
C PRO A 135 -18.94 -9.29 -10.89
N LEU A 136 -19.04 -10.57 -10.48
CA LEU A 136 -18.39 -11.07 -9.28
C LEU A 136 -16.86 -10.92 -9.33
N HIS A 137 -16.23 -11.17 -10.48
CA HIS A 137 -14.77 -11.06 -10.59
C HIS A 137 -14.28 -9.64 -10.34
N ALA A 138 -14.99 -8.61 -10.81
CA ALA A 138 -14.67 -7.22 -10.55
C ALA A 138 -14.79 -6.86 -9.06
N LYS A 139 -15.81 -7.40 -8.38
CA LYS A 139 -15.94 -7.26 -6.92
C LYS A 139 -14.78 -7.91 -6.19
N MET A 140 -14.35 -9.11 -6.62
CA MET A 140 -13.20 -9.81 -6.04
C MET A 140 -11.90 -9.03 -6.28
N GLY A 141 -11.70 -8.46 -7.47
CA GLY A 141 -10.56 -7.60 -7.79
C GLY A 141 -10.51 -6.34 -6.91
N CYS A 142 -11.66 -5.67 -6.77
CA CYS A 142 -11.84 -4.51 -5.90
C CYS A 142 -11.57 -4.85 -4.42
N PHE A 143 -12.11 -5.96 -3.93
CA PHE A 143 -11.82 -6.49 -2.59
C PHE A 143 -10.33 -6.74 -2.39
N SER A 144 -9.68 -7.44 -3.32
CA SER A 144 -8.25 -7.75 -3.25
C SER A 144 -7.40 -6.49 -3.17
N TYR A 145 -7.71 -5.48 -4.00
CA TYR A 145 -7.04 -4.19 -3.98
C TYR A 145 -7.18 -3.48 -2.61
N ILE A 146 -8.40 -3.35 -2.10
CA ILE A 146 -8.65 -2.70 -0.81
C ILE A 146 -7.96 -3.44 0.35
N PHE A 147 -8.16 -4.76 0.44
CA PHE A 147 -7.62 -5.54 1.55
C PHE A 147 -6.10 -5.72 1.47
N SER A 148 -5.47 -5.42 0.34
CA SER A 148 -4.01 -5.33 0.24
C SER A 148 -3.45 -4.23 1.17
N TYR A 149 -4.14 -3.10 1.35
CA TYR A 149 -3.73 -2.07 2.30
C TYR A 149 -3.83 -2.55 3.75
N TYR A 150 -4.89 -3.29 4.10
CA TYR A 150 -5.03 -3.91 5.41
C TYR A 150 -3.97 -4.98 5.66
N ALA A 151 -3.65 -5.79 4.66
CA ALA A 151 -2.59 -6.79 4.73
C ALA A 151 -1.23 -6.12 4.99
N ILE A 152 -0.91 -5.07 4.22
CA ILE A 152 0.31 -4.27 4.42
C ILE A 152 0.33 -3.66 5.83
N ALA A 153 -0.75 -3.04 6.29
CA ALA A 153 -0.84 -2.45 7.62
C ALA A 153 -0.67 -3.45 8.75
N SER A 154 -1.18 -4.67 8.59
CA SER A 154 -1.11 -5.71 9.60
C SER A 154 0.31 -6.26 9.81
N ALA A 155 1.19 -6.13 8.81
CA ALA A 155 2.52 -6.72 8.86
C ALA A 155 3.35 -6.22 10.06
N PHE A 156 3.34 -4.91 10.35
CA PHE A 156 4.10 -4.34 11.46
C PHE A 156 3.67 -4.85 12.85
N PRO A 157 2.40 -4.67 13.27
CA PRO A 157 1.96 -5.11 14.59
C PRO A 157 1.97 -6.64 14.73
N LEU A 158 1.61 -7.39 13.68
CA LEU A 158 1.62 -8.85 13.73
C LEU A 158 3.04 -9.40 13.85
N THR A 159 4.02 -8.82 13.15
CA THR A 159 5.41 -9.27 13.27
C THR A 159 5.90 -9.13 14.72
N ILE A 160 5.65 -7.98 15.36
CA ILE A 160 6.03 -7.76 16.76
C ILE A 160 5.29 -8.73 17.69
N ALA A 161 3.97 -8.80 17.58
CA ALA A 161 3.15 -9.64 18.45
C ALA A 161 3.51 -11.13 18.33
N LEU A 162 3.68 -11.62 17.10
CA LEU A 162 4.03 -13.02 16.83
C LEU A 162 5.48 -13.34 17.23
N THR A 163 6.40 -12.39 17.08
CA THR A 163 7.79 -12.55 17.59
C THR A 163 7.79 -12.71 19.10
N LEU A 164 7.10 -11.83 19.84
CA LEU A 164 7.05 -11.91 21.30
C LEU A 164 6.33 -13.18 21.78
N ALA A 165 5.22 -13.54 21.13
CA ALA A 165 4.49 -14.77 21.44
C ALA A 165 5.37 -16.00 21.27
N GLN A 166 6.06 -16.12 20.14
CA GLN A 166 6.97 -17.24 19.88
C GLN A 166 8.19 -17.22 20.79
N ALA A 167 8.78 -16.04 21.03
CA ALA A 167 9.96 -15.90 21.87
C ALA A 167 9.75 -16.43 23.28
N TRP A 168 8.61 -16.12 23.91
CA TRP A 168 8.35 -16.50 25.31
C TRP A 168 7.60 -17.82 25.47
N ALA A 169 6.90 -18.29 24.43
CA ALA A 169 6.19 -19.56 24.49
C ALA A 169 6.95 -20.73 23.84
N ALA A 170 8.11 -20.50 23.22
CA ALA A 170 8.95 -21.57 22.73
C ALA A 170 9.45 -22.47 23.88
N PRO A 171 9.50 -23.81 23.68
CA PRO A 171 9.26 -24.53 22.43
C PRO A 171 7.79 -24.92 22.18
N VAL A 172 6.85 -24.57 23.07
CA VAL A 172 5.44 -25.00 23.00
C VAL A 172 4.79 -24.59 21.68
N LEU A 173 5.14 -23.41 21.15
CA LEU A 173 4.60 -22.90 19.89
C LEU A 173 5.44 -23.22 18.65
N ASP A 174 6.56 -23.96 18.75
CA ASP A 174 7.46 -24.20 17.62
C ASP A 174 6.76 -24.83 16.42
N GLN A 175 5.88 -25.82 16.64
CA GLN A 175 5.13 -26.45 15.55
C GLN A 175 4.19 -25.46 14.84
N ALA A 176 3.62 -24.51 15.58
CA ALA A 176 2.74 -23.49 15.02
C ALA A 176 3.49 -22.44 14.17
N PHE A 177 4.82 -22.32 14.32
CA PHE A 177 5.63 -21.34 13.59
C PHE A 177 6.53 -21.96 12.51
N LEU A 178 7.07 -23.16 12.73
CA LEU A 178 7.99 -23.81 11.81
C LEU A 178 7.31 -24.22 10.49
N GLU A 179 6.11 -24.80 10.54
CA GLU A 179 5.38 -25.17 9.32
C GLU A 179 5.00 -23.94 8.48
N PRO A 180 4.37 -22.88 9.03
CA PRO A 180 4.12 -21.66 8.26
C PRO A 180 5.39 -21.00 7.75
N PHE A 181 6.51 -21.07 8.47
CA PHE A 181 7.79 -20.53 8.00
C PHE A 181 8.31 -21.30 6.76
N GLN A 182 8.24 -22.64 6.76
CA GLN A 182 8.61 -23.43 5.58
C GLN A 182 7.72 -23.11 4.37
N VAL A 183 6.41 -22.98 4.61
CA VAL A 183 5.45 -22.55 3.59
C VAL A 183 5.78 -21.14 3.11
N TRP A 184 6.12 -20.22 4.01
CA TRP A 184 6.52 -18.85 3.66
C TRP A 184 7.77 -18.83 2.77
N VAL A 185 8.81 -19.61 3.09
CA VAL A 185 10.01 -19.71 2.24
C VAL A 185 9.65 -20.22 0.86
N ALA A 186 8.85 -21.29 0.78
CA ALA A 186 8.40 -21.84 -0.49
C ALA A 186 7.58 -20.81 -1.29
N VAL A 187 6.65 -20.11 -0.62
CA VAL A 187 5.80 -19.08 -1.23
C VAL A 187 6.65 -17.91 -1.72
N VAL A 188 7.58 -17.38 -0.93
CA VAL A 188 8.42 -16.25 -1.35
C VAL A 188 9.30 -16.65 -2.53
N VAL A 189 9.97 -17.80 -2.49
CA VAL A 189 10.84 -18.23 -3.60
C VAL A 189 10.01 -18.49 -4.87
N ILE A 190 8.89 -19.20 -4.75
CA ILE A 190 8.06 -19.59 -5.90
C ILE A 190 7.27 -18.37 -6.42
N PHE A 191 6.52 -17.66 -5.58
CA PHE A 191 5.69 -16.53 -6.03
C PHE A 191 6.53 -15.32 -6.40
N CYS A 192 7.58 -14.95 -5.66
CA CYS A 192 8.42 -13.83 -6.08
C CYS A 192 9.23 -14.23 -7.33
N GLY A 193 9.78 -15.45 -7.39
CA GLY A 193 10.54 -15.90 -8.56
C GLY A 193 9.67 -16.12 -9.80
N LEU A 194 8.79 -17.13 -9.76
CA LEU A 194 7.92 -17.50 -10.89
C LEU A 194 6.88 -16.43 -11.19
N GLY A 195 6.38 -15.69 -10.19
CA GLY A 195 5.44 -14.59 -10.43
C GLY A 195 6.09 -13.46 -11.22
N ASN A 196 7.31 -13.04 -10.85
CA ASN A 196 8.06 -12.07 -11.67
C ASN A 196 8.37 -12.64 -13.06
N PHE A 197 8.74 -13.92 -13.18
CA PHE A 197 8.96 -14.54 -14.48
C PHE A 197 7.71 -14.54 -15.37
N GLY A 198 6.57 -14.98 -14.83
CA GLY A 198 5.28 -14.97 -15.53
C GLY A 198 4.88 -13.56 -15.94
N TYR A 199 5.13 -12.57 -15.09
CA TYR A 199 4.89 -11.16 -15.39
C TYR A 199 5.79 -10.65 -16.53
N MET A 200 7.08 -10.99 -16.52
CA MET A 200 8.00 -10.67 -17.62
C MET A 200 7.60 -11.36 -18.93
N ALA A 201 7.16 -12.62 -18.87
CA ALA A 201 6.67 -13.36 -20.01
C ALA A 201 5.38 -12.73 -20.58
N ALA A 202 4.46 -12.27 -19.73
CA ALA A 202 3.26 -11.56 -20.15
C ALA A 202 3.60 -10.27 -20.91
N LYS A 203 4.55 -9.47 -20.41
CA LYS A 203 5.04 -8.26 -21.10
C LYS A 203 5.68 -8.55 -22.45
N PHE A 204 6.52 -9.58 -22.49
CA PHE A 204 7.16 -10.02 -23.73
C PHE A 204 6.12 -10.45 -24.76
N ARG A 205 5.11 -11.25 -24.35
CA ARG A 205 4.01 -11.68 -25.22
C ARG A 205 3.13 -10.52 -25.68
N ALA A 206 2.90 -9.52 -24.83
CA ALA A 206 2.20 -8.29 -25.16
C ALA A 206 3.02 -7.36 -26.09
N ARG A 207 4.23 -7.77 -26.51
CA ARG A 207 5.14 -7.03 -27.40
C ARG A 207 5.46 -5.62 -26.90
N THR A 208 5.46 -5.41 -25.59
CA THR A 208 5.78 -4.09 -25.03
C THR A 208 7.27 -3.78 -25.17
N GLN A 209 8.12 -4.78 -24.94
CA GLN A 209 9.59 -4.70 -25.00
C GLN A 209 10.18 -6.10 -25.27
N SER A 210 11.41 -6.18 -25.77
CA SER A 210 12.16 -7.45 -25.85
C SER A 210 12.47 -8.02 -24.46
N PHE A 211 12.67 -9.34 -24.36
CA PHE A 211 12.82 -10.03 -23.07
C PHE A 211 14.04 -9.58 -22.26
N GLN A 212 15.20 -9.38 -22.92
CA GLN A 212 16.43 -8.98 -22.22
C GLN A 212 16.32 -7.62 -21.49
N PRO A 213 15.83 -6.53 -22.11
CA PRO A 213 15.53 -5.29 -21.41
C PRO A 213 14.59 -5.47 -20.22
N ILE A 214 13.53 -6.27 -20.38
CA ILE A 214 12.56 -6.54 -19.31
C ILE A 214 13.26 -7.20 -18.11
N LEU A 215 14.10 -8.21 -18.36
CA LEU A 215 14.85 -8.91 -17.32
C LEU A 215 15.82 -7.97 -16.59
N LYS A 216 16.59 -7.17 -17.35
CA LYS A 216 17.52 -6.18 -16.78
C LYS A 216 16.80 -5.17 -15.90
N ASP A 217 15.64 -4.67 -16.34
CA ASP A 217 14.82 -3.76 -15.54
C ASP A 217 14.38 -4.42 -14.22
N HIS A 218 13.85 -5.65 -14.26
CA HIS A 218 13.39 -6.31 -13.02
C HIS A 218 14.53 -6.56 -12.03
N ILE A 219 15.69 -7.03 -12.50
CA ILE A 219 16.86 -7.23 -11.63
C ILE A 219 17.33 -5.91 -11.03
N LYS A 220 17.45 -4.85 -11.85
CA LYS A 220 17.89 -3.53 -11.41
C LYS A 220 16.98 -2.95 -10.33
N TRP A 221 15.67 -3.10 -10.48
CA TRP A 221 14.68 -2.48 -9.60
C TRP A 221 14.24 -3.37 -8.43
N ALA A 222 14.57 -4.66 -8.42
CA ALA A 222 14.15 -5.60 -7.38
C ALA A 222 14.55 -5.14 -5.98
N PHE A 223 15.81 -4.75 -5.77
CA PHE A 223 16.31 -4.28 -4.48
C PHE A 223 15.54 -3.05 -3.95
N PHE A 224 15.28 -2.09 -4.83
CA PHE A 224 14.50 -0.90 -4.48
C PHE A 224 13.05 -1.24 -4.16
N MET A 225 12.44 -2.19 -4.87
CA MET A 225 11.07 -2.63 -4.59
C MET A 225 10.96 -3.39 -3.26
N ILE A 226 11.95 -4.22 -2.92
CA ILE A 226 12.01 -4.91 -1.62
C ILE A 226 12.11 -3.87 -0.49
N THR A 227 12.99 -2.88 -0.64
CA THR A 227 13.15 -1.81 0.34
C THR A 227 11.88 -0.96 0.47
N PHE A 228 11.24 -0.65 -0.65
CA PHE A 228 9.99 0.09 -0.69
C PHE A 228 8.87 -0.63 0.08
N PHE A 229 8.56 -1.88 -0.29
CA PHE A 229 7.49 -2.64 0.36
C PHE A 229 7.82 -3.05 1.80
N GLY A 230 9.11 -3.20 2.12
CA GLY A 230 9.57 -3.45 3.50
C GLY A 230 9.39 -2.26 4.44
N GLY A 231 9.21 -1.03 3.91
CA GLY A 231 9.19 0.19 4.71
C GLY A 231 7.87 0.95 4.80
N ILE A 232 6.78 0.44 4.20
CA ILE A 232 5.51 1.19 4.12
C ILE A 232 4.46 0.77 5.17
N SER A 233 4.66 -0.36 5.84
CA SER A 233 3.64 -0.99 6.69
C SER A 233 3.13 -0.08 7.82
N TYR A 234 4.04 0.54 8.57
CA TYR A 234 3.70 1.48 9.65
C TYR A 234 2.90 2.69 9.14
N HIS A 235 3.28 3.25 7.99
CA HIS A 235 2.62 4.42 7.42
C HIS A 235 1.18 4.09 6.97
N VAL A 236 1.00 2.95 6.30
CA VAL A 236 -0.31 2.46 5.89
C VAL A 236 -1.17 2.15 7.12
N MET A 237 -0.60 1.51 8.14
CA MET A 237 -1.29 1.23 9.40
C MET A 237 -1.79 2.50 10.08
N THR A 238 -0.92 3.50 10.25
CA THR A 238 -1.31 4.77 10.90
C THR A 238 -2.41 5.50 10.11
N ALA A 239 -2.39 5.44 8.78
CA ALA A 239 -3.45 5.98 7.94
C ALA A 239 -4.80 5.29 8.14
N LEU A 240 -4.83 3.94 8.16
CA LEU A 240 -6.06 3.18 8.38
C LEU A 240 -6.66 3.44 9.76
N PHE A 241 -5.80 3.48 10.79
CA PHE A 241 -6.23 3.79 12.15
C PHE A 241 -6.72 5.23 12.28
N ALA A 242 -6.03 6.19 11.66
CA ALA A 242 -6.40 7.60 11.70
C ALA A 242 -7.85 7.80 11.27
N HIS A 243 -8.28 7.19 10.16
CA HIS A 243 -9.67 7.21 9.74
C HIS A 243 -10.61 6.64 10.83
N LEU A 244 -10.31 5.43 11.32
CA LEU A 244 -11.17 4.71 12.26
C LEU A 244 -11.38 5.46 13.59
N VAL A 245 -10.37 6.23 14.04
CA VAL A 245 -10.44 7.05 15.26
C VAL A 245 -10.75 8.53 15.02
N CYS A 246 -11.10 8.91 13.80
CA CYS A 246 -11.35 10.31 13.40
C CYS A 246 -10.15 11.25 13.62
N TYR A 247 -8.92 10.76 13.52
CA TYR A 247 -7.73 11.60 13.53
C TYR A 247 -7.59 12.29 12.17
N ASN A 248 -7.59 13.63 12.19
CA ASN A 248 -7.50 14.43 10.97
C ASN A 248 -6.07 14.38 10.40
N MET A 249 -5.88 13.56 9.37
CA MET A 249 -4.63 13.49 8.63
C MET A 249 -4.73 14.34 7.37
N THR A 250 -3.77 15.25 7.19
CA THR A 250 -3.70 16.13 6.04
C THR A 250 -2.53 15.75 5.15
N TRP A 251 -2.74 15.72 3.84
CA TRP A 251 -1.68 15.51 2.85
C TRP A 251 -1.50 16.74 1.98
N GLY A 252 -0.26 17.08 1.66
CA GLY A 252 0.03 18.07 0.63
C GLY A 252 -0.30 17.56 -0.77
N SER A 253 -0.36 18.48 -1.75
CA SER A 253 -0.39 18.10 -3.16
C SER A 253 0.94 17.48 -3.56
N THR A 254 0.91 16.44 -4.42
CA THR A 254 2.13 15.88 -5.03
C THR A 254 2.99 16.98 -5.65
N LEU A 255 4.27 17.02 -5.28
CA LEU A 255 5.20 17.99 -5.83
C LEU A 255 5.29 17.86 -7.35
N LYS A 256 5.17 18.99 -8.06
CA LYS A 256 5.29 19.06 -9.52
C LYS A 256 6.74 19.28 -9.97
N ASP A 257 7.53 19.93 -9.11
CA ASP A 257 8.94 20.21 -9.33
C ASP A 257 9.75 19.78 -8.10
N LEU A 258 10.98 19.33 -8.35
CA LEU A 258 11.90 18.92 -7.30
C LEU A 258 12.68 20.15 -6.84
N GLU A 259 12.54 20.54 -5.57
CA GLU A 259 13.41 21.54 -4.97
C GLU A 259 14.85 21.01 -4.88
N ASP A 260 15.83 21.87 -5.13
CA ASP A 260 17.23 21.45 -5.05
C ASP A 260 17.63 21.24 -3.59
N SER A 261 18.09 20.03 -3.29
CA SER A 261 18.41 19.56 -1.95
C SER A 261 19.73 18.80 -1.95
N ASN A 262 20.29 18.57 -0.76
CA ASN A 262 21.58 17.93 -0.57
C ASN A 262 21.57 17.07 0.70
N PHE A 263 22.61 16.26 0.86
CA PHE A 263 22.79 15.37 2.01
C PHE A 263 22.56 16.07 3.37
N PHE A 264 23.09 17.28 3.54
CA PHE A 264 23.05 18.01 4.81
C PHE A 264 21.68 18.59 5.16
N LYS A 265 20.82 18.85 4.16
CA LYS A 265 19.43 19.27 4.37
C LYS A 265 18.51 18.07 4.59
N GLU A 266 18.72 17.00 3.82
CA GLU A 266 17.86 15.81 3.82
C GLU A 266 17.96 15.01 5.12
N ILE A 267 19.18 14.79 5.67
CA ILE A 267 19.33 13.96 6.87
C ILE A 267 18.55 14.56 8.07
N PRO A 268 18.72 15.84 8.45
CA PRO A 268 17.92 16.44 9.52
C PRO A 268 16.42 16.43 9.23
N ALA A 269 16.02 16.62 7.96
CA ALA A 269 14.61 16.58 7.56
C ALA A 269 14.00 15.18 7.76
N ILE A 270 14.69 14.13 7.33
CA ILE A 270 14.29 12.72 7.53
C ILE A 270 14.12 12.44 9.02
N LEU A 271 15.14 12.77 9.83
CA LEU A 271 15.12 12.52 11.26
C LEU A 271 13.98 13.27 11.96
N LYS A 272 13.77 14.54 11.62
CA LYS A 272 12.72 15.38 12.22
C LYS A 272 11.32 14.94 11.81
N HIS A 273 11.11 14.57 10.55
CA HIS A 273 9.79 14.20 10.05
C HIS A 273 9.37 12.80 10.52
N ASN A 274 10.31 11.86 10.57
CA ASN A 274 10.03 10.45 10.84
C ASN A 274 10.49 10.00 12.23
N TRP A 275 10.71 10.93 13.17
CA TRP A 275 11.30 10.62 14.47
C TRP A 275 10.50 9.57 15.26
N GLN A 276 9.16 9.60 15.23
CA GLN A 276 8.33 8.61 15.94
C GLN A 276 8.58 7.20 15.39
N LEU A 277 8.60 7.07 14.07
CA LEU A 277 8.88 5.79 13.39
C LEU A 277 10.29 5.31 13.71
N LEU A 278 11.28 6.20 13.63
CA LEU A 278 12.67 5.86 13.88
C LEU A 278 12.86 5.39 15.33
N ILE A 279 12.34 6.12 16.31
CA ILE A 279 12.37 5.68 17.72
C ILE A 279 11.71 4.31 17.85
N LEU A 280 10.51 4.12 17.30
CA LEU A 280 9.81 2.84 17.36
C LEU A 280 10.66 1.71 16.75
N CYS A 281 11.22 1.90 15.56
CA CYS A 281 12.04 0.89 14.90
C CYS A 281 13.33 0.60 15.69
N PHE A 282 14.02 1.62 16.21
CA PHE A 282 15.20 1.42 17.04
C PHE A 282 14.85 0.73 18.37
N THR A 283 13.70 1.04 18.98
CA THR A 283 13.20 0.33 20.16
C THR A 283 12.91 -1.13 19.85
N VAL A 284 12.29 -1.44 18.70
CA VAL A 284 12.04 -2.83 18.29
C VAL A 284 13.35 -3.57 18.04
N LEU A 285 14.32 -2.95 17.36
CA LEU A 285 15.64 -3.55 17.12
C LEU A 285 16.43 -3.78 18.41
N ALA A 286 16.51 -2.77 19.27
CA ALA A 286 17.19 -2.87 20.56
C ALA A 286 16.49 -3.88 21.49
N GLY A 287 15.16 -3.84 21.55
CA GLY A 287 14.35 -4.78 22.30
C GLY A 287 14.53 -6.22 21.83
N THR A 288 14.57 -6.43 20.50
CA THR A 288 14.90 -7.74 19.91
C THR A 288 16.30 -8.19 20.34
N GLY A 289 17.30 -7.29 20.25
CA GLY A 289 18.66 -7.60 20.70
C GLY A 289 18.75 -7.98 22.18
N VAL A 290 18.04 -7.26 23.06
CA VAL A 290 18.00 -7.55 24.49
C VAL A 290 17.28 -8.86 24.80
N ILE A 291 16.08 -9.07 24.22
CA ILE A 291 15.27 -10.26 24.46
C ILE A 291 16.00 -11.53 24.02
N PHE A 292 16.67 -11.51 22.87
CA PHE A 292 17.40 -12.68 22.34
C PHE A 292 18.88 -12.75 22.77
N SER A 293 19.25 -12.04 23.84
CA SER A 293 20.60 -12.08 24.42
C SER A 293 20.60 -12.60 25.86
N ASP A 294 21.80 -12.85 26.39
CA ASP A 294 21.97 -13.29 27.78
C ASP A 294 21.85 -12.15 28.82
N LEU A 295 21.41 -10.95 28.41
CA LEU A 295 21.29 -9.77 29.29
C LEU A 295 20.12 -9.87 30.27
N LEU A 296 19.07 -10.64 29.93
CA LEU A 296 17.90 -10.83 30.77
C LEU A 296 17.99 -12.13 31.59
N PRO A 297 17.31 -12.23 32.74
CA PRO A 297 17.12 -13.52 33.40
C PRO A 297 16.45 -14.51 32.45
N ILE A 298 16.78 -15.80 32.57
CA ILE A 298 16.29 -16.87 31.67
C ILE A 298 14.77 -16.80 31.43
N ALA A 299 13.99 -16.46 32.46
CA ALA A 299 12.53 -16.34 32.36
C ALA A 299 12.01 -15.23 31.41
N TRP A 300 12.84 -14.25 31.07
CA TRP A 300 12.50 -13.13 30.19
C TRP A 300 13.22 -13.17 28.84
N GLN A 301 14.15 -14.12 28.67
CA GLN A 301 14.84 -14.32 27.41
C GLN A 301 13.90 -14.89 26.35
N GLY A 302 14.12 -14.49 25.11
CA GLY A 302 13.43 -15.04 23.94
C GLY A 302 14.12 -16.29 23.42
N HIS A 303 13.32 -17.30 23.09
CA HIS A 303 13.76 -18.57 22.54
C HIS A 303 13.29 -18.74 21.08
N GLY A 304 13.78 -19.79 20.40
CA GLY A 304 13.47 -20.06 18.98
C GLY A 304 14.54 -19.58 17.97
N GLY A 305 15.52 -18.82 18.42
CA GLY A 305 16.73 -18.50 17.64
C GLY A 305 16.46 -17.64 16.39
N TRP A 306 17.31 -17.82 15.37
CA TRP A 306 17.32 -17.01 14.13
C TRP A 306 15.94 -16.87 13.51
N PHE A 307 15.16 -17.95 13.43
CA PHE A 307 13.87 -18.01 12.72
C PHE A 307 12.80 -17.07 13.29
N VAL A 308 12.97 -16.60 14.52
CA VAL A 308 12.06 -15.68 15.18
C VAL A 308 12.56 -14.24 15.04
N TRP A 309 13.79 -13.97 15.50
CA TRP A 309 14.28 -12.61 15.64
C TRP A 309 14.62 -11.91 14.32
N TRP A 310 14.87 -12.65 13.24
CA TRP A 310 15.17 -12.03 11.94
C TRP A 310 14.00 -11.22 11.36
N THR A 311 12.76 -11.59 11.69
CA THR A 311 11.55 -10.94 11.16
C THR A 311 11.36 -9.50 11.63
N PRO A 312 11.40 -9.16 12.94
CA PRO A 312 11.34 -7.77 13.39
C PRO A 312 12.56 -6.99 12.92
N VAL A 313 13.73 -7.63 12.80
CA VAL A 313 14.94 -6.97 12.27
C VAL A 313 14.76 -6.58 10.80
N LEU A 314 14.27 -7.48 9.95
CA LEU A 314 14.03 -7.16 8.54
C LEU A 314 12.98 -6.06 8.40
N LEU A 315 11.88 -6.17 9.15
CA LEU A 315 10.77 -5.22 9.07
C LEU A 315 11.18 -3.82 9.56
N SER A 316 11.74 -3.70 10.77
CA SER A 316 12.19 -2.41 11.31
C SER A 316 13.37 -1.85 10.53
N GLY A 317 14.29 -2.72 10.09
CA GLY A 317 15.37 -2.34 9.17
C GLY A 317 14.82 -1.80 7.85
N GLY A 318 13.80 -2.42 7.27
CA GLY A 318 13.13 -1.96 6.05
C GLY A 318 12.52 -0.56 6.17
N HIS A 319 11.85 -0.28 7.30
CA HIS A 319 11.29 1.05 7.58
C HIS A 319 12.37 2.12 7.74
N ILE A 320 13.48 1.80 8.40
CA ILE A 320 14.62 2.73 8.51
C ILE A 320 15.25 2.93 7.11
N LEU A 321 15.60 1.84 6.43
CA LEU A 321 16.28 1.87 5.13
C LEU A 321 15.45 2.56 4.04
N TYR A 322 14.12 2.53 4.11
CA TYR A 322 13.25 3.22 3.18
C TYR A 322 13.68 4.67 2.95
N HIS A 323 13.89 5.42 4.03
CA HIS A 323 14.19 6.85 3.96
C HIS A 323 15.61 7.16 3.46
N PHE A 324 16.55 6.24 3.65
CA PHE A 324 17.95 6.44 3.27
C PHE A 324 18.28 5.87 1.89
N VAL A 325 17.78 4.66 1.57
CA VAL A 325 18.10 3.97 0.32
C VAL A 325 17.31 4.52 -0.86
N LEU A 326 16.06 4.97 -0.62
CA LEU A 326 15.18 5.45 -1.69
C LEU A 326 15.26 6.96 -1.92
N ASN A 327 16.10 7.68 -1.17
CA ASN A 327 16.28 9.11 -1.33
C ASN A 327 17.54 9.42 -2.16
N PRO A 328 17.41 9.74 -3.46
CA PRO A 328 18.56 10.01 -4.32
C PRO A 328 19.30 11.31 -3.96
N GLN A 329 18.67 12.23 -3.22
CA GLN A 329 19.30 13.50 -2.84
C GLN A 329 20.43 13.32 -1.81
N LEU A 330 20.45 12.19 -1.10
CA LEU A 330 21.55 11.82 -0.21
C LEU A 330 22.87 11.53 -0.94
N LEU A 331 22.85 11.38 -2.27
CA LEU A 331 24.05 11.23 -3.10
C LEU A 331 24.66 12.58 -3.50
N ARG A 332 23.97 13.71 -3.23
CA ARG A 332 24.45 15.06 -3.57
C ARG A 332 25.13 15.69 -2.36
N PHE A 333 26.45 15.84 -2.46
CA PHE A 333 27.30 16.52 -1.47
C PHE A 333 27.68 17.95 -1.91
N SER A 334 26.73 18.66 -2.54
CA SER A 334 26.89 20.08 -2.89
C SER A 334 26.44 20.97 -1.73
N PHE A 335 27.20 22.03 -1.46
CA PHE A 335 26.93 22.99 -0.38
C PHE A 335 25.97 24.08 -0.80
#